data_AF-A0A1S1NYX5-F1
#
_entry.id   AF-A0A1S1NYX5-F1
#
_cell.length_a   1.000
_cell.length_b   1.000
_cell.length_c   1.000
_cell.angle_alpha   90.00
_cell.angle_beta   90.00
_cell.angle_gamma   90.00
#
_symmetry.space_group_name_H-M   'P 1'
#
loop_
_entity.id
_entity.type
_entity.pdbx_description
1 polymer ?
#
loop_
_entity_poly.entity_id
_entity_poly.type
_entity_poly.pdbx_seq_one_letter_code
_entity_poly.pdbx_strand_id
1 'polypeptide(L)'
;MFHHSSHLQYPVRVDEPNPQFAMLLQQAIGGIEGEIRVAMQYFFQAMGARGDDRIRDMLMSTATEELSHIEMLGHAVALNLEGAPLSYQEATAKDPVMNAILGGANPRHLLSSGLAALPVNANGVPFDMSHVYATGNIAADMNANVAAESSGRVLASRLYNWTDDKGMKDFLSFLIARDTYHQQQWLAVIEELGGLEENLPIPNSTPTEHEATEHSYYYLNTLMDKEAPQGRWSQGPSLDGRGEFSARQKPEPKGQEPSLGKARPGSGAQEQQM
;
A
#
# COMPACT_ATOMS: atom_id res chain seq x y z
N MET A 1 -11.97 -0.94 -23.37
CA MET A 1 -11.23 -0.13 -24.36
C MET A 1 -10.70 1.08 -23.61
N PHE A 2 -9.43 1.45 -23.78
CA PHE A 2 -8.83 2.64 -23.17
C PHE A 2 -8.67 3.74 -24.23
N HIS A 3 -8.86 4.99 -23.82
CA HIS A 3 -8.52 6.18 -24.59
C HIS A 3 -7.41 6.92 -23.87
N HIS A 4 -6.48 7.51 -24.62
CA HIS A 4 -5.33 8.23 -24.07
C HIS A 4 -5.33 9.67 -24.60
N SER A 5 -5.02 10.62 -23.73
CA SER A 5 -4.78 12.02 -24.07
C SER A 5 -3.27 12.28 -24.01
N SER A 6 -2.74 13.08 -24.94
CA SER A 6 -1.33 13.48 -24.91
C SER A 6 -0.96 14.43 -23.77
N HIS A 7 -1.95 14.88 -22.98
CA HIS A 7 -1.74 15.79 -21.85
C HIS A 7 -1.73 15.01 -20.54
N LEU A 8 -0.77 15.32 -19.67
CA LEU A 8 -0.76 14.86 -18.29
C LEU A 8 -1.99 15.40 -17.53
N GLN A 9 -2.48 14.63 -16.57
CA GLN A 9 -3.65 15.00 -15.75
C GLN A 9 -3.42 16.30 -14.95
N TYR A 10 -2.19 16.53 -14.48
CA TYR A 10 -1.78 17.72 -13.76
C TYR A 10 -0.38 18.16 -14.20
N PRO A 11 -0.01 19.46 -14.12
CA PRO A 11 1.34 19.91 -14.44
C PRO A 11 2.42 19.20 -13.61
N VAL A 12 3.45 18.72 -14.28
CA VAL A 12 4.64 18.14 -13.65
C VAL A 12 5.84 18.98 -14.06
N ARG A 13 6.51 19.59 -13.09
CA ARG A 13 7.66 20.47 -13.31
C ARG A 13 8.73 20.20 -12.26
N VAL A 14 9.99 20.26 -12.67
CA VAL A 14 11.16 20.20 -11.81
C VAL A 14 11.95 21.48 -12.06
N ASP A 15 12.14 22.28 -11.01
CA ASP A 15 12.92 23.52 -11.08
C ASP A 15 14.42 23.22 -11.06
N GLU A 16 14.86 22.22 -10.28
CA GLU A 16 16.25 21.76 -10.18
C GLU A 16 16.32 20.22 -10.24
N PRO A 17 16.86 19.62 -11.33
CA PRO A 17 16.96 18.17 -11.46
C PRO A 17 17.74 17.50 -10.33
N ASN A 18 17.17 16.44 -9.74
CA ASN A 18 17.76 15.69 -8.63
C ASN A 18 17.67 14.16 -8.84
N PRO A 19 18.74 13.51 -9.33
CA PRO A 19 18.75 12.06 -9.57
C PRO A 19 18.57 11.20 -8.31
N GLN A 20 18.92 11.71 -7.12
CA GLN A 20 18.65 11.00 -5.87
C GLN A 20 17.15 11.04 -5.55
N PHE A 21 16.50 12.17 -5.77
CA PHE A 21 15.05 12.28 -5.60
C PHE A 21 14.30 11.45 -6.64
N ALA A 22 14.80 11.36 -7.88
CA ALA A 22 14.29 10.44 -8.90
C ALA A 22 14.28 8.98 -8.41
N MET A 23 15.31 8.55 -7.67
CA MET A 23 15.35 7.21 -7.05
C MET A 23 14.28 7.07 -5.96
N LEU A 24 14.03 8.09 -5.14
CA LEU A 24 13.00 8.06 -4.10
C LEU A 24 11.58 8.04 -4.68
N LEU A 25 11.34 8.78 -5.77
CA LEU A 25 10.06 8.77 -6.49
C LEU A 25 9.68 7.37 -7.00
N GLN A 26 10.66 6.48 -7.24
CA GLN A 26 10.36 5.08 -7.58
C GLN A 26 9.55 4.37 -6.50
N GLN A 27 9.66 4.75 -5.22
CA GLN A 27 8.79 4.20 -4.17
C GLN A 27 7.32 4.48 -4.44
N ALA A 28 6.99 5.67 -4.96
CA ALA A 28 5.63 6.03 -5.32
C ALA A 28 5.16 5.36 -6.62
N ILE A 29 6.06 4.75 -7.40
CA ILE A 29 5.70 4.01 -8.62
C ILE A 29 5.58 2.52 -8.31
N GLY A 30 6.70 1.86 -8.02
CA GLY A 30 6.80 0.40 -7.86
C GLY A 30 6.99 -0.07 -6.42
N GLY A 31 6.86 0.81 -5.43
CA GLY A 31 6.75 0.43 -4.02
C GLY A 31 5.38 -0.16 -3.69
N ILE A 32 5.27 -0.78 -2.52
CA ILE A 32 3.99 -1.36 -2.04
C ILE A 32 2.97 -0.29 -1.65
N GLU A 33 3.40 0.95 -1.48
CA GLU A 33 2.54 2.12 -1.28
C GLU A 33 2.37 2.93 -2.58
N GLY A 34 2.88 2.44 -3.72
CA GLY A 34 2.93 3.19 -4.98
C GLY A 34 1.77 2.92 -5.94
N GLU A 35 1.72 3.72 -7.00
CA GLU A 35 0.59 3.81 -7.94
C GLU A 35 0.36 2.54 -8.76
N ILE A 36 1.39 1.73 -9.02
CA ILE A 36 1.20 0.44 -9.71
C ILE A 36 0.30 -0.47 -8.87
N ARG A 37 0.44 -0.46 -7.53
CA ARG A 37 -0.41 -1.28 -6.66
C ARG A 37 -1.86 -0.85 -6.78
N VAL A 38 -2.16 0.43 -6.59
CA VAL A 38 -3.54 0.92 -6.55
C VAL A 38 -4.21 0.82 -7.92
N ALA A 39 -3.50 1.14 -9.02
CA ALA A 39 -4.00 0.95 -10.38
C ALA A 39 -4.42 -0.49 -10.64
N MET A 40 -3.53 -1.44 -10.33
CA MET A 40 -3.82 -2.86 -10.58
C MET A 40 -4.86 -3.40 -9.60
N GLN A 41 -4.82 -2.98 -8.33
CA GLN A 41 -5.78 -3.41 -7.32
C GLN A 41 -7.20 -3.01 -7.70
N TYR A 42 -7.43 -1.75 -8.03
CA TYR A 42 -8.77 -1.27 -8.40
C TYR A 42 -9.24 -1.89 -9.72
N PHE A 43 -8.31 -2.08 -10.67
CA PHE A 43 -8.62 -2.76 -11.93
C PHE A 43 -9.11 -4.19 -11.71
N PHE A 44 -8.38 -5.00 -10.93
CA PHE A 44 -8.73 -6.39 -10.67
C PHE A 44 -9.95 -6.55 -9.75
N GLN A 45 -10.13 -5.64 -8.79
CA GLN A 45 -11.37 -5.57 -8.00
C GLN A 45 -12.58 -5.31 -8.90
N ALA A 46 -12.48 -4.38 -9.86
CA ALA A 46 -13.57 -4.13 -10.81
C ALA A 46 -13.93 -5.36 -11.67
N MET A 47 -12.97 -6.25 -11.95
CA MET A 47 -13.26 -7.50 -12.68
C MET A 47 -14.03 -8.51 -11.81
N GLY A 48 -13.84 -8.47 -10.50
CA GLY A 48 -14.49 -9.35 -9.53
C GLY A 48 -15.75 -8.76 -8.89
N ALA A 49 -15.99 -7.45 -9.02
CA ALA A 49 -17.10 -6.75 -8.40
C ALA A 49 -18.44 -7.26 -8.94
N ARG A 50 -19.25 -7.86 -8.06
CA ARG A 50 -20.60 -8.35 -8.34
C ARG A 50 -21.59 -7.61 -7.45
N GLY A 51 -22.81 -7.37 -7.96
CA GLY A 51 -23.85 -6.64 -7.25
C GLY A 51 -24.11 -5.30 -7.92
N ASP A 52 -23.83 -4.19 -7.21
CA ASP A 52 -24.05 -2.84 -7.73
C ASP A 52 -23.00 -2.46 -8.79
N ASP A 53 -23.44 -2.31 -10.03
CA ASP A 53 -22.60 -1.93 -11.16
C ASP A 53 -21.93 -0.56 -10.98
N ARG A 54 -22.51 0.36 -10.17
CA ARG A 54 -21.87 1.66 -9.89
C ARG A 54 -20.53 1.51 -9.17
N ILE A 55 -20.40 0.53 -8.28
CA ILE A 55 -19.16 0.27 -7.55
C ILE A 55 -18.09 -0.25 -8.50
N ARG A 56 -18.47 -1.16 -9.39
CA ARG A 56 -17.59 -1.67 -10.46
C ARG A 56 -17.09 -0.53 -11.34
N ASP A 57 -17.99 0.35 -11.78
CA ASP A 57 -17.65 1.46 -12.68
C ASP A 57 -16.78 2.50 -11.98
N MET A 58 -17.04 2.79 -10.71
CA MET A 58 -16.17 3.64 -9.88
C MET A 58 -14.76 3.04 -9.74
N LEU A 59 -14.64 1.74 -9.40
CA LEU A 59 -13.35 1.06 -9.30
C LEU A 59 -12.55 1.14 -10.60
N MET A 60 -13.19 0.88 -11.75
CA MET A 60 -12.55 0.99 -13.05
C MET A 60 -12.14 2.43 -13.38
N SER A 61 -12.96 3.41 -13.00
CA SER A 61 -12.68 4.83 -13.22
C SER A 61 -11.46 5.27 -12.41
N THR A 62 -11.39 4.91 -11.13
CA THR A 62 -10.24 5.23 -10.28
C THR A 62 -9.00 4.44 -10.71
N ALA A 63 -9.11 3.16 -11.07
CA ALA A 63 -7.99 2.41 -11.66
C ALA A 63 -7.39 3.11 -12.88
N THR A 64 -8.23 3.73 -13.70
CA THR A 64 -7.81 4.49 -14.89
C THR A 64 -7.15 5.82 -14.50
N GLU A 65 -7.62 6.47 -13.44
CA GLU A 65 -6.95 7.64 -12.86
C GLU A 65 -5.55 7.27 -12.34
N GLU A 66 -5.39 6.15 -11.63
CA GLU A 66 -4.07 5.73 -11.12
C GLU A 66 -3.05 5.44 -12.24
N LEU A 67 -3.50 5.01 -13.42
CA LEU A 67 -2.62 4.92 -14.59
C LEU A 67 -2.06 6.30 -15.01
N SER A 68 -2.85 7.36 -14.82
CA SER A 68 -2.40 8.75 -15.07
C SER A 68 -1.41 9.21 -14.00
N HIS A 69 -1.57 8.77 -12.76
CA HIS A 69 -0.59 9.04 -11.69
C HIS A 69 0.76 8.37 -11.98
N ILE A 70 0.75 7.12 -12.46
CA ILE A 70 1.97 6.43 -12.93
C ILE A 70 2.64 7.22 -14.07
N GLU A 71 1.87 7.71 -15.04
CA GLU A 71 2.40 8.51 -16.16
C GLU A 71 3.08 9.79 -15.67
N MET A 72 2.42 10.52 -14.76
CA MET A 72 2.96 11.76 -14.18
C MET A 72 4.22 11.51 -13.33
N LEU A 73 4.23 10.48 -12.48
CA LEU A 73 5.43 10.11 -11.71
C LEU A 73 6.56 9.65 -12.62
N GLY A 74 6.26 8.90 -13.68
CA GLY A 74 7.23 8.51 -14.70
C GLY A 74 7.88 9.72 -15.37
N HIS A 75 7.07 10.74 -15.69
CA HIS A 75 7.54 12.01 -16.21
C HIS A 75 8.38 12.79 -15.18
N ALA A 76 7.95 12.84 -13.91
CA ALA A 76 8.68 13.49 -12.82
C ALA A 76 10.06 12.86 -12.60
N VAL A 77 10.17 11.53 -12.67
CA VAL A 77 11.45 10.81 -12.61
C VAL A 77 12.36 11.22 -13.77
N ALA A 78 11.84 11.26 -15.00
CA ALA A 78 12.63 11.66 -16.16
C ALA A 78 13.15 13.12 -16.05
N LEU A 79 12.31 14.06 -15.60
CA LEU A 79 12.72 15.45 -15.38
C LEU A 79 13.77 15.58 -14.26
N ASN A 80 13.64 14.81 -13.17
CA ASN A 80 14.65 14.79 -12.11
C ASN A 80 15.98 14.15 -12.56
N LEU A 81 15.98 13.38 -13.65
CA LEU A 81 17.18 12.79 -14.25
C LEU A 81 17.78 13.65 -15.37
N GLU A 82 17.16 14.79 -15.71
CA GLU A 82 17.65 15.67 -16.77
C GLU A 82 19.06 16.21 -16.44
N GLY A 83 19.98 16.10 -17.41
CA GLY A 83 21.37 16.53 -17.24
C GLY A 83 22.25 15.59 -16.39
N ALA A 84 21.71 14.48 -15.87
CA ALA A 84 22.48 13.48 -15.15
C ALA A 84 23.59 12.88 -16.06
N PRO A 85 24.79 12.60 -15.51
CA PRO A 85 25.92 12.13 -16.30
C PRO A 85 25.70 10.67 -16.69
N LEU A 86 26.01 10.33 -17.94
CA LEU A 86 25.85 8.97 -18.48
C LEU A 86 27.05 8.05 -18.17
N SER A 87 28.12 8.59 -17.60
CA SER A 87 29.30 7.83 -17.22
C SER A 87 30.09 8.52 -16.12
N TYR A 88 30.95 7.76 -15.44
CA TYR A 88 31.93 8.32 -14.52
C TYR A 88 32.85 9.35 -15.18
N GLN A 89 33.19 9.15 -16.47
CA GLN A 89 34.02 10.08 -17.23
C GLN A 89 33.30 11.42 -17.43
N GLU A 90 32.00 11.40 -17.74
CA GLU A 90 31.18 12.60 -17.83
C GLU A 90 31.02 13.30 -16.48
N ALA A 91 30.85 12.53 -15.40
CA ALA A 91 30.72 13.08 -14.05
C ALA A 91 32.02 13.76 -13.59
N THR A 92 33.17 13.13 -13.79
CA THR A 92 34.48 13.70 -13.43
C THR A 92 34.91 14.87 -14.31
N ALA A 93 34.44 14.94 -15.56
CA ALA A 93 34.73 16.05 -16.46
C ALA A 93 33.96 17.33 -16.12
N LYS A 94 32.83 17.23 -15.39
CA LYS A 94 31.93 18.36 -15.14
C LYS A 94 32.11 19.01 -13.75
N ASP A 95 32.21 18.24 -12.66
CA ASP A 95 32.45 18.77 -11.29
C ASP A 95 32.59 17.59 -10.28
N PRO A 96 33.45 17.64 -9.23
CA PRO A 96 33.37 16.73 -8.08
C PRO A 96 31.97 16.56 -7.45
N VAL A 97 31.08 17.56 -7.53
CA VAL A 97 29.66 17.44 -7.10
C VAL A 97 28.90 16.38 -7.90
N MET A 98 29.23 16.16 -9.18
CA MET A 98 28.58 15.16 -10.03
C MET A 98 28.94 13.71 -9.65
N ASN A 99 30.07 13.50 -8.96
CA ASN A 99 30.41 12.18 -8.42
C ASN A 99 29.51 11.79 -7.24
N ALA A 100 29.10 12.76 -6.40
CA ALA A 100 28.15 12.52 -5.32
C ALA A 100 26.74 12.19 -5.85
N ILE A 101 26.38 12.74 -7.02
CA ILE A 101 25.13 12.43 -7.72
C ILE A 101 25.13 10.97 -8.20
N LEU A 102 26.22 10.49 -8.82
CA LEU A 102 26.33 9.06 -9.18
C LEU A 102 26.34 8.14 -7.94
N GLY A 103 26.91 8.59 -6.82
CA GLY A 103 26.97 7.81 -5.58
C GLY A 103 25.62 7.61 -4.88
N GLY A 104 24.62 8.46 -5.16
CA GLY A 104 23.27 8.38 -4.58
C GLY A 104 22.15 8.11 -5.59
N ALA A 105 22.45 8.06 -6.88
CA ALA A 105 21.48 7.71 -7.92
C ALA A 105 21.29 6.20 -8.03
N ASN A 106 20.14 5.76 -8.54
CA ASN A 106 19.92 4.35 -8.85
C ASN A 106 20.72 3.98 -10.11
N PRO A 107 21.71 3.05 -10.06
CA PRO A 107 22.49 2.67 -11.24
C PRO A 107 21.63 2.14 -12.39
N ARG A 108 20.46 1.57 -12.10
CA ARG A 108 19.53 1.09 -13.12
C ARG A 108 18.89 2.22 -13.93
N HIS A 109 18.79 3.44 -13.37
CA HIS A 109 18.34 4.61 -14.14
C HIS A 109 19.25 4.85 -15.33
N LEU A 110 20.56 4.68 -15.15
CA LEU A 110 21.54 4.79 -16.21
C LEU A 110 21.61 3.53 -17.09
N LEU A 111 21.85 2.38 -16.46
CA LEU A 111 22.22 1.16 -17.17
C LEU A 111 21.05 0.43 -17.83
N SER A 112 19.84 0.55 -17.27
CA SER A 112 18.66 -0.20 -17.73
C SER A 112 17.66 0.68 -18.50
N SER A 113 17.35 1.87 -17.98
CA SER A 113 16.27 2.70 -18.53
C SER A 113 16.73 3.89 -19.37
N GLY A 114 18.02 4.23 -19.37
CA GLY A 114 18.52 5.41 -20.09
C GLY A 114 17.90 6.73 -19.61
N LEU A 115 17.93 6.95 -18.29
CA LEU A 115 17.38 8.13 -17.58
C LEU A 115 15.85 8.22 -17.54
N ALA A 116 15.16 7.09 -17.36
CA ALA A 116 13.70 7.02 -17.23
C ALA A 116 13.24 6.21 -16.01
N ALA A 117 11.95 6.27 -15.69
CA ALA A 117 11.35 5.48 -14.62
C ALA A 117 11.38 3.96 -14.89
N LEU A 118 11.23 3.19 -13.82
CA LEU A 118 11.22 1.73 -13.84
C LEU A 118 10.10 1.25 -12.90
N PRO A 119 9.45 0.10 -13.15
CA PRO A 119 8.43 -0.46 -12.25
C PRO A 119 9.10 -1.14 -11.03
N VAL A 120 9.84 -0.35 -10.25
CA VAL A 120 10.63 -0.78 -9.09
C VAL A 120 10.42 0.18 -7.94
N ASN A 121 10.71 -0.26 -6.71
CA ASN A 121 10.72 0.61 -5.54
C ASN A 121 12.04 1.43 -5.44
N ALA A 122 12.19 2.26 -4.40
CA ALA A 122 13.40 3.10 -4.23
C ALA A 122 14.71 2.30 -4.07
N ASN A 123 14.64 1.02 -3.67
CA ASN A 123 15.78 0.11 -3.59
C ASN A 123 16.00 -0.71 -4.88
N GLY A 124 15.22 -0.47 -5.94
CA GLY A 124 15.33 -1.16 -7.22
C GLY A 124 14.70 -2.56 -7.26
N VAL A 125 13.92 -2.95 -6.26
CA VAL A 125 13.16 -4.21 -6.25
C VAL A 125 11.93 -4.05 -7.16
N PRO A 126 11.72 -4.93 -8.16
CA PRO A 126 10.53 -4.89 -9.01
C PRO A 126 9.23 -4.98 -8.21
N PHE A 127 8.20 -4.27 -8.67
CA PHE A 127 6.88 -4.40 -8.06
C PHE A 127 6.37 -5.85 -8.14
N ASP A 128 5.89 -6.37 -7.02
CA ASP A 128 5.29 -7.70 -6.91
C ASP A 128 3.76 -7.57 -6.85
N MET A 129 3.09 -8.17 -7.85
CA MET A 129 1.63 -8.17 -7.92
C MET A 129 0.97 -9.00 -6.80
N SER A 130 1.73 -9.72 -5.97
CA SER A 130 1.20 -10.33 -4.72
C SER A 130 0.64 -9.30 -3.72
N HIS A 131 0.94 -8.01 -3.91
CA HIS A 131 0.39 -6.89 -3.14
C HIS A 131 -0.94 -6.33 -3.67
N VAL A 132 -1.55 -6.96 -4.67
CA VAL A 132 -2.89 -6.64 -5.17
C VAL A 132 -3.94 -7.45 -4.39
N TYR A 133 -4.83 -6.75 -3.68
CA TYR A 133 -5.89 -7.38 -2.89
C TYR A 133 -7.25 -7.21 -3.58
N ALA A 134 -7.73 -8.27 -4.24
CA ALA A 134 -9.02 -8.31 -4.91
C ALA A 134 -9.77 -9.59 -4.51
N THR A 135 -10.43 -9.54 -3.36
CA THR A 135 -11.06 -10.70 -2.73
C THR A 135 -12.42 -11.05 -3.35
N GLY A 136 -13.06 -10.08 -4.01
CA GLY A 136 -14.43 -10.20 -4.51
C GLY A 136 -15.50 -9.90 -3.44
N ASN A 137 -15.10 -9.62 -2.20
CA ASN A 137 -15.97 -9.06 -1.17
C ASN A 137 -15.78 -7.54 -1.14
N ILE A 138 -16.82 -6.78 -1.52
CA ILE A 138 -16.74 -5.33 -1.66
C ILE A 138 -16.31 -4.66 -0.34
N ALA A 139 -16.85 -5.05 0.80
CA ALA A 139 -16.50 -4.46 2.09
C ALA A 139 -15.02 -4.70 2.45
N ALA A 140 -14.51 -5.92 2.22
CA ALA A 140 -13.09 -6.24 2.43
C ALA A 140 -12.19 -5.45 1.47
N ASP A 141 -12.57 -5.38 0.21
CA ASP A 141 -11.81 -4.70 -0.86
C ASP A 141 -11.78 -3.18 -0.63
N MET A 142 -12.88 -2.55 -0.19
CA MET A 142 -12.88 -1.13 0.19
C MET A 142 -11.98 -0.85 1.40
N ASN A 143 -11.97 -1.72 2.42
CA ASN A 143 -11.03 -1.58 3.55
C ASN A 143 -9.56 -1.69 3.08
N ALA A 144 -9.27 -2.62 2.16
CA ALA A 144 -7.95 -2.73 1.54
C ALA A 144 -7.58 -1.48 0.73
N ASN A 145 -8.55 -0.84 0.06
CA ASN A 145 -8.35 0.39 -0.69
C ASN A 145 -8.07 1.57 0.24
N VAL A 146 -8.83 1.74 1.32
CA VAL A 146 -8.55 2.75 2.36
C VAL A 146 -7.14 2.59 2.91
N ALA A 147 -6.70 1.36 3.19
CA ALA A 147 -5.35 1.09 3.66
C ALA A 147 -4.29 1.46 2.60
N ALA A 148 -4.52 1.11 1.33
CA ALA A 148 -3.61 1.44 0.23
C ALA A 148 -3.44 2.97 0.11
N GLU A 149 -4.54 3.71 0.00
CA GLU A 149 -4.52 5.17 -0.12
C GLU A 149 -3.95 5.86 1.13
N SER A 150 -4.23 5.33 2.32
CA SER A 150 -3.66 5.87 3.56
C SER A 150 -2.14 5.73 3.58
N SER A 151 -1.62 4.57 3.15
CA SER A 151 -0.17 4.33 3.07
C SER A 151 0.50 5.13 1.95
N GLY A 152 -0.14 5.24 0.78
CA GLY A 152 0.31 6.04 -0.36
C GLY A 152 0.40 7.52 0.02
N ARG A 153 -0.63 8.06 0.68
CA ARG A 153 -0.64 9.45 1.15
C ARG A 153 0.45 9.76 2.17
N VAL A 154 0.74 8.81 3.07
CA VAL A 154 1.87 8.94 4.01
C VAL A 154 3.19 9.01 3.24
N LEU A 155 3.37 8.16 2.22
CA LEU A 155 4.54 8.20 1.35
C LEU A 155 4.64 9.52 0.57
N ALA A 156 3.57 9.95 -0.10
CA ALA A 156 3.53 11.20 -0.85
C ALA A 156 3.85 12.42 0.04
N SER A 157 3.32 12.44 1.27
CA SER A 157 3.63 13.47 2.27
C SER A 157 5.10 13.46 2.71
N ARG A 158 5.72 12.27 2.81
CA ARG A 158 7.17 12.15 3.10
C ARG A 158 8.02 12.64 1.94
N LEU A 159 7.65 12.29 0.70
CA LEU A 159 8.32 12.79 -0.51
C LEU A 159 8.21 14.32 -0.61
N TYR A 160 7.04 14.88 -0.32
CA TYR A 160 6.81 16.33 -0.29
C TYR A 160 7.76 17.03 0.69
N ASN A 161 7.93 16.45 1.87
CA ASN A 161 8.83 16.99 2.91
C ASN A 161 10.32 16.75 2.61
N TRP A 162 10.65 15.86 1.68
CA TRP A 162 12.04 15.50 1.36
C TRP A 162 12.70 16.47 0.40
N THR A 163 11.93 17.10 -0.48
CA THR A 163 12.44 18.04 -1.49
C THR A 163 12.09 19.48 -1.13
N ASP A 164 12.86 20.44 -1.65
CA ASP A 164 12.53 21.88 -1.63
C ASP A 164 12.17 22.43 -3.02
N ASP A 165 12.22 21.59 -4.05
CA ASP A 165 11.81 21.95 -5.41
C ASP A 165 10.31 22.32 -5.46
N LYS A 166 10.01 23.53 -5.94
CA LYS A 166 8.64 24.07 -5.90
C LYS A 166 7.72 23.39 -6.91
N GLY A 167 8.24 23.01 -8.07
CA GLY A 167 7.49 22.25 -9.06
C GLY A 167 7.12 20.86 -8.54
N MET A 168 8.05 20.19 -7.87
CA MET A 168 7.77 18.90 -7.25
C MET A 168 6.82 19.01 -6.07
N LYS A 169 6.93 20.05 -5.24
CA LYS A 169 5.96 20.31 -4.16
C LYS A 169 4.56 20.53 -4.71
N ASP A 170 4.41 21.31 -5.79
CA ASP A 170 3.11 21.52 -6.43
C ASP A 170 2.51 20.20 -6.92
N PHE A 171 3.27 19.40 -7.68
CA PHE A 171 2.81 18.11 -8.17
C PHE A 171 2.50 17.10 -7.04
N LEU A 172 3.36 16.98 -6.03
CA LEU A 172 3.10 16.08 -4.90
C LEU A 172 1.90 16.54 -4.07
N SER A 173 1.64 17.85 -3.98
CA SER A 173 0.44 18.36 -3.32
C SER A 173 -0.85 17.95 -4.04
N PHE A 174 -0.81 17.84 -5.37
CA PHE A 174 -1.90 17.29 -6.17
C PHE A 174 -2.15 15.82 -5.83
N LEU A 175 -1.12 14.96 -5.84
CA LEU A 175 -1.27 13.54 -5.48
C LEU A 175 -1.84 13.38 -4.06
N ILE A 176 -1.29 14.09 -3.06
CA ILE A 176 -1.80 14.09 -1.68
C ILE A 176 -3.28 14.46 -1.59
N ALA A 177 -3.75 15.37 -2.45
CA ALA A 177 -5.14 15.78 -2.53
C ALA A 177 -6.02 14.71 -3.21
N ARG A 178 -5.52 14.01 -4.24
CA ARG A 178 -6.22 12.87 -4.86
C ARG A 178 -6.39 11.72 -3.87
N ASP A 179 -5.33 11.33 -3.15
CA ASP A 179 -5.41 10.30 -2.10
C ASP A 179 -6.43 10.67 -1.01
N THR A 180 -6.57 11.97 -0.71
CA THR A 180 -7.57 12.47 0.27
C THR A 180 -8.99 12.20 -0.22
N TYR A 181 -9.25 12.40 -1.51
CA TYR A 181 -10.54 12.09 -2.11
C TYR A 181 -10.76 10.58 -2.18
N HIS A 182 -9.77 9.82 -2.64
CA HIS A 182 -9.90 8.38 -2.78
C HIS A 182 -10.12 7.68 -1.44
N GLN A 183 -9.44 8.09 -0.36
CA GLN A 183 -9.74 7.58 1.00
C GLN A 183 -11.22 7.77 1.36
N GLN A 184 -11.75 8.97 1.13
CA GLN A 184 -13.15 9.27 1.43
C GLN A 184 -14.10 8.51 0.52
N GLN A 185 -13.78 8.31 -0.75
CA GLN A 185 -14.65 7.60 -1.69
C GLN A 185 -14.82 6.13 -1.29
N TRP A 186 -13.74 5.48 -0.85
CA TRP A 186 -13.79 4.08 -0.40
C TRP A 186 -14.57 3.95 0.92
N LEU A 187 -14.40 4.90 1.83
CA LEU A 187 -15.20 4.98 3.07
C LEU A 187 -16.68 5.25 2.78
N ALA A 188 -17.00 6.08 1.79
CA ALA A 188 -18.38 6.36 1.39
C ALA A 188 -19.08 5.10 0.85
N VAL A 189 -18.37 4.22 0.14
CA VAL A 189 -18.93 2.92 -0.24
C VAL A 189 -19.22 2.05 0.98
N ILE A 190 -18.33 2.03 1.98
CA ILE A 190 -18.57 1.29 3.23
C ILE A 190 -19.80 1.87 3.95
N GLU A 191 -19.95 3.18 3.98
CA GLU A 191 -21.14 3.85 4.53
C GLU A 191 -22.41 3.48 3.76
N GLU A 192 -22.38 3.48 2.43
CA GLU A 192 -23.52 3.10 1.57
C GLU A 192 -23.92 1.63 1.75
N LEU A 193 -22.97 0.74 2.05
CA LEU A 193 -23.22 -0.65 2.41
C LEU A 193 -23.80 -0.84 3.82
N GLY A 194 -24.19 0.24 4.51
CA GLY A 194 -24.76 0.20 5.86
C GLY A 194 -23.77 0.53 6.98
N GLY A 195 -22.58 1.03 6.64
CA GLY A 195 -21.56 1.42 7.60
C GLY A 195 -20.95 0.25 8.36
N LEU A 196 -20.23 0.54 9.44
CA LEU A 196 -19.53 -0.49 10.21
C LEU A 196 -20.49 -1.48 10.89
N GLU A 197 -21.69 -1.04 11.27
CA GLU A 197 -22.68 -1.87 11.98
C GLU A 197 -23.15 -3.06 11.12
N GLU A 198 -23.52 -2.78 9.86
CA GLU A 198 -24.02 -3.80 8.95
C GLU A 198 -22.89 -4.62 8.30
N ASN A 199 -21.72 -4.01 8.06
CA ASN A 199 -20.63 -4.68 7.34
C ASN A 199 -19.80 -5.62 8.21
N LEU A 200 -19.71 -5.38 9.52
CA LEU A 200 -18.88 -6.19 10.42
C LEU A 200 -19.66 -7.39 11.02
N PRO A 201 -18.98 -8.53 11.26
CA PRO A 201 -17.63 -8.88 10.79
C PRO A 201 -17.63 -9.05 9.26
N ILE A 202 -16.48 -8.88 8.60
CA ILE A 202 -16.38 -9.09 7.15
C ILE A 202 -15.72 -10.46 6.89
N PRO A 203 -16.39 -11.41 6.19
CA PRO A 203 -17.76 -11.33 5.68
C PRO A 203 -18.81 -11.55 6.78
N ASN A 204 -19.92 -10.81 6.69
CA ASN A 204 -21.04 -10.89 7.65
C ASN A 204 -22.01 -12.04 7.33
N SER A 205 -21.76 -12.76 6.24
CA SER A 205 -22.54 -13.91 5.76
C SER A 205 -22.11 -15.24 6.37
N THR A 206 -21.08 -15.25 7.23
CA THR A 206 -20.68 -16.45 7.96
C THR A 206 -21.75 -16.81 9.00
N PRO A 207 -22.32 -18.03 8.98
CA PRO A 207 -23.29 -18.43 9.99
C PRO A 207 -22.68 -18.38 11.40
N THR A 208 -23.42 -17.81 12.36
CA THR A 208 -22.94 -17.62 13.73
C THR A 208 -22.57 -18.94 14.41
N GLU A 209 -23.22 -20.04 14.07
CA GLU A 209 -22.90 -21.38 14.56
C GLU A 209 -21.53 -21.91 14.12
N HIS A 210 -20.90 -21.29 13.12
CA HIS A 210 -19.53 -21.59 12.72
C HIS A 210 -18.50 -20.85 13.57
N GLU A 211 -18.92 -19.90 14.41
CA GLU A 211 -18.06 -19.04 15.21
C GLU A 211 -18.08 -19.44 16.69
N ALA A 212 -16.89 -19.47 17.31
CA ALA A 212 -16.76 -19.57 18.76
C ALA A 212 -16.99 -18.18 19.39
N THR A 213 -18.24 -17.73 19.36
CA THR A 213 -18.67 -16.35 19.68
C THR A 213 -18.26 -15.85 21.08
N GLU A 214 -17.99 -16.74 22.03
CA GLU A 214 -17.45 -16.41 23.34
C GLU A 214 -16.03 -15.77 23.29
N HIS A 215 -15.42 -15.76 22.09
CA HIS A 215 -14.11 -15.20 21.79
C HIS A 215 -14.11 -13.91 20.97
N SER A 216 -15.27 -13.41 20.52
CA SER A 216 -15.33 -12.35 19.52
C SER A 216 -15.08 -10.92 20.06
N TYR A 217 -15.38 -10.64 21.33
CA TYR A 217 -15.42 -9.26 21.85
C TYR A 217 -14.60 -9.01 23.11
N TYR A 218 -13.50 -9.74 23.32
CA TYR A 218 -12.56 -9.37 24.38
C TYR A 218 -11.17 -9.06 23.82
N TYR A 219 -10.53 -8.03 24.39
CA TYR A 219 -9.10 -7.80 24.29
C TYR A 219 -8.38 -8.80 25.19
N LEU A 220 -7.49 -9.59 24.60
CA LEU A 220 -6.68 -10.59 25.30
C LEU A 220 -5.40 -9.92 25.82
N ASN A 221 -5.29 -9.68 27.14
CA ASN A 221 -4.04 -9.15 27.70
C ASN A 221 -2.99 -10.25 27.78
N THR A 222 -1.91 -10.09 27.02
CA THR A 222 -0.74 -10.98 27.05
C THR A 222 0.42 -10.38 27.84
N LEU A 223 0.26 -9.18 28.39
CA LEU A 223 1.23 -8.56 29.29
C LEU A 223 1.19 -9.28 30.64
N MET A 224 2.31 -9.87 31.03
CA MET A 224 2.42 -10.62 32.27
C MET A 224 2.63 -9.72 33.49
N ASP A 225 3.17 -8.52 33.26
CA ASP A 225 3.64 -7.58 34.27
C ASP A 225 2.77 -6.31 34.37
N LYS A 226 1.75 -6.17 33.51
CA LYS A 226 0.90 -4.98 33.42
C LYS A 226 -0.55 -5.33 33.16
N GLU A 227 -1.43 -4.47 33.66
CA GLU A 227 -2.84 -4.50 33.29
C GLU A 227 -3.03 -4.15 31.80
N ALA A 228 -4.10 -4.66 31.22
CA ALA A 228 -4.54 -4.38 29.87
C ALA A 228 -4.69 -2.87 29.67
N PRO A 229 -4.14 -2.33 28.56
CA PRO A 229 -4.40 -0.95 28.18
C PRO A 229 -5.89 -0.69 28.04
N GLN A 230 -6.36 0.44 28.57
CA GLN A 230 -7.75 0.85 28.42
C GLN A 230 -7.92 1.71 27.17
N GLY A 231 -8.91 1.39 26.36
CA GLY A 231 -9.28 2.14 25.16
C GLY A 231 -10.63 1.72 24.61
N ARG A 232 -11.11 2.41 23.57
CA ARG A 232 -12.40 2.07 22.95
C ARG A 232 -12.47 0.63 22.44
N TRP A 233 -11.31 0.04 22.13
CA TRP A 233 -11.14 -1.36 21.70
C TRP A 233 -11.19 -2.38 22.85
N SER A 234 -11.18 -1.95 24.12
CA SER A 234 -11.17 -2.84 25.30
C SER A 234 -12.39 -2.68 26.21
N GLN A 235 -13.26 -1.71 25.93
CA GLN A 235 -14.47 -1.43 26.71
C GLN A 235 -15.57 -0.74 25.85
N GLY A 236 -16.83 -0.98 26.22
CA GLY A 236 -18.01 -0.39 25.57
C GLY A 236 -18.56 -1.23 24.41
N PRO A 237 -19.64 -0.81 23.74
CA PRO A 237 -20.31 -1.62 22.71
C PRO A 237 -19.38 -2.02 21.56
N SER A 238 -19.55 -3.15 20.91
CA SER A 238 -18.80 -3.48 19.69
C SER A 238 -19.21 -2.57 18.52
N LEU A 239 -18.39 -2.49 17.48
CA LEU A 239 -18.68 -1.63 16.31
C LEU A 239 -19.79 -2.19 15.41
N ASP A 240 -20.03 -3.51 15.49
CA ASP A 240 -21.13 -4.22 14.83
C ASP A 240 -22.42 -4.27 15.66
N GLY A 241 -22.42 -3.69 16.87
CA GLY A 241 -23.57 -3.73 17.79
C GLY A 241 -23.92 -5.12 18.35
N ARG A 242 -23.11 -6.15 18.08
CA ARG A 242 -23.40 -7.55 18.45
C ARG A 242 -22.92 -7.96 19.84
N GLY A 243 -22.16 -7.10 20.53
CA GLY A 243 -21.63 -7.39 21.86
C GLY A 243 -21.05 -6.17 22.56
N GLU A 244 -20.30 -6.41 23.65
CA GLU A 244 -19.54 -5.39 24.36
C GLU A 244 -18.07 -5.80 24.40
N PHE A 245 -17.18 -4.87 24.04
CA PHE A 245 -15.76 -5.02 24.28
C PHE A 245 -15.48 -5.11 25.77
N SER A 246 -14.61 -6.06 26.12
CA SER A 246 -14.10 -6.27 27.47
C SER A 246 -12.60 -6.59 27.42
N ALA A 247 -11.92 -6.62 28.56
CA ALA A 247 -10.52 -7.04 28.65
C ALA A 247 -10.38 -8.30 29.52
N ARG A 248 -9.59 -9.27 29.06
CA ARG A 248 -9.17 -10.43 29.87
C ARG A 248 -7.74 -10.21 30.34
N GLN A 249 -7.57 -9.93 31.64
CA GLN A 249 -6.29 -9.46 32.20
C GLN A 249 -5.18 -10.51 32.26
N LYS A 250 -5.55 -11.78 32.48
CA LYS A 250 -4.62 -12.92 32.60
C LYS A 250 -5.31 -14.17 32.06
N PRO A 251 -5.43 -14.32 30.73
CA PRO A 251 -6.12 -15.45 30.15
C PRO A 251 -5.33 -16.74 30.38
N GLU A 252 -6.00 -17.76 30.91
CA GLU A 252 -5.39 -19.08 31.07
C GLU A 252 -5.27 -19.76 29.69
N PRO A 253 -4.08 -20.31 29.32
CA PRO A 253 -3.95 -21.16 28.15
C PRO A 253 -4.84 -22.40 28.29
N LYS A 254 -5.82 -22.55 27.40
CA LYS A 254 -6.74 -23.70 27.40
C LYS A 254 -6.29 -24.86 26.49
N GLY A 255 -5.25 -24.64 25.69
CA GLY A 255 -4.72 -25.63 24.77
C GLY A 255 -3.80 -26.64 25.45
N GLN A 256 -3.52 -27.73 24.75
CA GLN A 256 -2.51 -28.71 25.12
C GLN A 256 -1.09 -28.13 25.01
N GLU A 257 -0.14 -28.72 25.75
CA GLU A 257 1.28 -28.52 25.47
C GLU A 257 1.60 -29.11 24.08
N PRO A 258 2.22 -28.34 23.15
CA PRO A 258 2.52 -28.85 21.82
C PRO A 258 3.52 -30.02 21.88
N SER A 259 3.13 -31.16 21.30
CA SER A 259 4.01 -32.30 21.05
C SER A 259 3.84 -32.77 19.62
N LEU A 260 4.92 -32.73 18.84
CA LEU A 260 4.91 -33.02 17.40
C LEU A 260 5.14 -34.51 17.08
N GLY A 261 5.39 -35.33 18.09
CA GLY A 261 5.78 -36.73 17.93
C GLY A 261 7.19 -36.90 17.34
N LYS A 262 7.52 -38.16 17.01
CA LYS A 262 8.77 -38.52 16.33
C LYS A 262 8.67 -38.29 14.83
N ALA A 263 9.81 -38.04 14.19
CA ALA A 263 9.90 -37.97 12.75
C ALA A 263 9.44 -39.28 12.11
N ARG A 264 8.83 -39.19 10.93
CA ARG A 264 8.34 -40.37 10.22
C ARG A 264 9.52 -41.13 9.57
N PRO A 265 9.57 -42.48 9.66
CA PRO A 265 10.51 -43.29 8.89
C PRO A 265 10.51 -42.92 7.39
N GLY A 266 11.70 -42.73 6.81
CA GLY A 266 11.88 -42.32 5.42
C GLY A 266 11.84 -40.81 5.14
N SER A 267 11.67 -39.97 6.18
CA SER A 267 11.75 -38.50 6.05
C SER A 267 13.18 -37.97 5.90
N GLY A 268 14.21 -38.82 6.07
CA GLY A 268 15.60 -38.40 6.11
C GLY A 268 16.04 -37.77 7.44
N ALA A 269 15.19 -37.77 8.47
CA ALA A 269 15.58 -37.39 9.82
C ALA A 269 16.60 -38.38 10.42
N GLN A 270 17.38 -37.89 11.39
CA GLN A 270 18.37 -38.72 12.09
C GLN A 270 17.67 -39.85 12.86
N GLU A 271 18.37 -40.97 13.09
CA GLU A 271 17.81 -42.13 13.82
C GLU A 271 17.29 -41.75 15.21
N GLN A 272 17.93 -40.79 15.90
CA GLN A 272 17.51 -40.32 17.23
C GLN A 272 16.24 -39.47 17.20
N GLN A 273 15.82 -38.99 16.02
CA GLN A 273 14.59 -38.22 15.82
C GLN A 273 13.40 -39.12 15.45
N MET A 274 13.64 -40.41 15.15
CA MET A 274 12.63 -41.42 14.77
C MET A 274 12.06 -42.18 15.97
#